data_AF-I6LAR6-F1
#
_entry.id   AF-I6LAR6-F1
#
_cell.length_a   1.000
_cell.length_b   1.000
_cell.length_c   1.000
_cell.angle_alpha   90.00
_cell.angle_beta   90.00
_cell.angle_gamma   90.00
#
_symmetry.space_group_name_H-M   'P 1'
#
loop_
_entity.id
_entity.type
_entity.pdbx_description
1 polymer ?
#
loop_
_entity_poly.entity_id
_entity_poly.type
_entity_poly.pdbx_seq_one_letter_code
_entity_poly.pdbx_strand_id
1 'polypeptide(L)'
;AGITKKARELAVLCDAQVSLIMFSTTGKLSEYCSPSTSPKEIYDRYQRVSDTNLWDTHYERMQSELSSLKEENNRLQKLIRQKMGEELNELRWKDLRDLEQNLEEWVKRIRDKKNQLLTNQTDTCRKRINKLEAENNTIRLQME
;
A
#
# COMPACT_ATOMS: atom_id res chain seq x y z
N ALA A 1 -39.89 -8.09 15.97
CA ALA A 1 -40.19 -7.20 17.11
C ALA A 1 -40.36 -7.95 18.44
N GLY A 2 -41.03 -9.10 18.48
CA GLY A 2 -41.32 -9.81 19.75
C GLY A 2 -40.09 -10.23 20.57
N ILE A 3 -39.06 -10.78 19.93
CA ILE A 3 -37.85 -11.24 20.65
C ILE A 3 -37.08 -10.08 21.29
N THR A 4 -36.95 -8.95 20.59
CA THR A 4 -36.32 -7.73 21.12
C THR A 4 -37.10 -7.17 22.32
N LYS A 5 -38.43 -7.25 22.28
CA LYS A 5 -39.27 -6.85 23.43
C LYS A 5 -39.02 -7.73 24.64
N LYS A 6 -38.94 -9.05 24.45
CA LYS A 6 -38.60 -10.01 25.53
C LYS A 6 -37.20 -9.77 26.10
N ALA A 7 -36.22 -9.52 25.24
CA ALA A 7 -34.85 -9.20 25.68
C ALA A 7 -34.81 -7.91 26.53
N ARG A 8 -35.62 -6.90 26.16
CA ARG A 8 -35.77 -5.67 26.96
C ARG A 8 -36.47 -5.92 28.30
N GLU A 9 -37.56 -6.69 28.31
CA GLU A 9 -38.24 -7.05 29.55
C GLU A 9 -37.31 -7.81 30.50
N LEU A 10 -36.52 -8.75 29.98
CA LEU A 10 -35.52 -9.49 30.75
C LEU A 10 -34.46 -8.56 31.35
N ALA A 11 -33.93 -7.64 30.56
CA ALA A 11 -32.91 -6.69 31.02
C ALA A 11 -33.42 -5.83 32.19
N VAL A 12 -34.69 -5.39 32.15
CA VAL A 12 -35.29 -4.56 33.19
C VAL A 12 -35.71 -5.37 34.42
N LEU A 13 -36.39 -6.49 34.24
CA LEU A 13 -36.97 -7.28 35.35
C LEU A 13 -35.91 -7.99 36.19
N CYS A 14 -34.81 -8.39 35.57
CA CYS A 14 -33.75 -9.15 36.22
C CYS A 14 -32.48 -8.33 36.49
N ASP A 15 -32.50 -7.02 36.18
CA ASP A 15 -31.30 -6.16 36.17
C ASP A 15 -30.11 -6.82 35.44
N ALA A 16 -30.42 -7.41 34.28
CA ALA A 16 -29.49 -8.22 33.51
C ALA A 16 -28.91 -7.43 32.32
N GLN A 17 -27.61 -7.60 32.09
CA GLN A 17 -26.96 -7.17 30.85
C GLN A 17 -27.31 -8.16 29.74
N VAL A 18 -27.95 -7.69 28.67
CA VAL A 18 -28.46 -8.54 27.58
C VAL A 18 -28.01 -7.97 26.24
N SER A 19 -27.39 -8.79 25.40
CA SER A 19 -27.13 -8.49 23.99
C SER A 19 -27.76 -9.57 23.11
N LEU A 20 -28.35 -9.16 22.00
CA LEU A 20 -28.96 -10.03 21.01
C LEU A 20 -28.47 -9.64 19.62
N ILE A 21 -27.89 -10.61 18.91
CA ILE A 21 -27.45 -10.47 17.52
C ILE A 21 -28.29 -11.43 16.67
N MET A 22 -28.86 -10.93 15.58
CA MET A 22 -29.66 -11.74 14.66
C MET A 22 -29.22 -11.50 13.23
N PHE A 23 -28.98 -12.58 12.50
CA PHE A 23 -28.76 -12.58 11.07
C PHE A 23 -29.97 -13.19 10.37
N SER A 24 -30.54 -12.47 9.42
CA SER A 24 -31.56 -13.02 8.53
C SER A 24 -30.93 -13.86 7.41
N THR A 25 -31.72 -14.68 6.74
CA THR A 25 -31.28 -15.46 5.56
C THR A 25 -30.80 -14.59 4.40
N THR A 26 -31.20 -13.32 4.37
CA THR A 26 -30.71 -12.32 3.39
C THR A 26 -29.43 -11.60 3.84
N GLY A 27 -28.85 -12.00 4.98
CA GLY A 27 -27.64 -11.39 5.53
C GLY A 27 -27.84 -10.07 6.29
N LYS A 28 -29.09 -9.59 6.43
CA LYS A 28 -29.37 -8.39 7.22
C LYS A 28 -29.12 -8.66 8.72
N LEU A 29 -28.26 -7.83 9.31
CA LEU A 29 -27.99 -7.78 10.75
C LEU A 29 -29.08 -6.95 11.47
N SER A 30 -29.60 -7.49 12.57
CA SER A 30 -30.42 -6.77 13.54
C SER A 30 -29.89 -7.05 14.92
N GLU A 31 -29.68 -6.01 15.72
CA GLU A 31 -29.11 -6.12 17.05
C GLU A 31 -29.94 -5.40 18.12
N TYR A 32 -29.75 -5.82 19.36
CA TYR A 32 -30.24 -5.15 20.55
C TYR A 32 -29.21 -5.28 21.66
N CYS A 33 -28.99 -4.19 22.40
CA CYS A 33 -28.18 -4.19 23.61
C CYS A 33 -28.95 -3.49 24.72
N SER A 34 -28.87 -4.04 25.94
CA SER A 34 -29.44 -3.40 27.13
C SER A 34 -28.78 -2.03 27.35
N PRO A 35 -29.52 -0.99 27.77
CA PRO A 35 -28.98 0.36 27.92
C PRO A 35 -27.83 0.51 28.94
N SER A 36 -27.72 -0.43 29.87
CA SER A 36 -26.71 -0.45 30.95
C SER A 36 -25.34 -0.97 30.50
N THR A 37 -25.15 -1.29 29.21
CA THR A 37 -23.88 -1.82 28.69
C THR A 37 -23.76 -1.60 27.19
N SER A 38 -22.55 -1.78 26.65
CA SER A 38 -22.30 -1.82 25.21
C SER A 38 -22.11 -3.27 24.71
N PRO A 39 -22.33 -3.54 23.40
CA PRO A 39 -22.02 -4.84 22.81
C PRO A 39 -20.57 -5.27 23.08
N LYS A 40 -19.63 -4.33 23.01
CA LYS A 40 -18.21 -4.57 23.28
C LYS A 40 -17.99 -5.09 24.70
N GLU A 41 -18.56 -4.44 25.71
CA GLU A 41 -18.42 -4.86 27.10
C GLU A 41 -18.98 -6.27 27.35
N ILE A 42 -20.11 -6.61 26.73
CA ILE A 42 -20.67 -7.96 26.80
C ILE A 42 -19.74 -8.98 26.13
N TYR A 43 -19.18 -8.67 24.95
CA TYR A 43 -18.21 -9.55 24.28
C TYR A 43 -16.96 -9.74 25.13
N ASP A 44 -16.37 -8.66 25.63
CA ASP A 44 -15.16 -8.69 26.47
C ASP A 44 -15.42 -9.51 27.74
N ARG A 45 -16.60 -9.36 28.38
CA ARG A 45 -17.01 -10.15 29.55
C ARG A 45 -17.23 -11.61 29.20
N TYR A 46 -17.88 -11.90 28.08
CA TYR A 46 -18.09 -13.26 27.58
C TYR A 46 -16.76 -13.96 27.34
N GLN A 47 -15.83 -13.33 26.61
CA GLN A 47 -14.49 -13.89 26.35
C GLN A 47 -13.75 -14.22 27.65
N ARG A 48 -13.78 -13.32 28.63
CA ARG A 48 -13.13 -13.51 29.94
C ARG A 48 -13.72 -14.68 30.74
N VAL A 49 -15.03 -14.87 30.70
CA VAL A 49 -15.72 -15.90 31.50
C VAL A 49 -15.76 -17.26 30.80
N SER A 50 -15.86 -17.27 29.48
CA SER A 50 -15.94 -18.48 28.66
C SER A 50 -14.57 -19.05 28.25
N ASP A 51 -13.48 -18.37 28.63
CA ASP A 51 -12.10 -18.66 28.20
C ASP A 51 -11.99 -18.87 26.68
N THR A 52 -12.84 -18.15 25.93
CA THR A 52 -12.94 -18.25 24.47
C THR A 52 -12.45 -16.95 23.88
N ASN A 53 -11.38 -17.02 23.08
CA ASN A 53 -10.89 -15.83 22.40
C ASN A 53 -11.46 -15.72 20.97
N LEU A 54 -12.47 -14.86 20.83
CA LEU A 54 -13.12 -14.56 19.56
C LEU A 54 -12.21 -13.78 18.59
N TRP A 55 -11.14 -13.15 19.09
CA TRP A 55 -10.27 -12.27 18.31
C TRP A 55 -8.92 -12.89 17.94
N ASP A 56 -8.45 -13.89 18.69
CA ASP A 56 -7.07 -14.40 18.57
C ASP A 56 -6.71 -14.79 17.14
N THR A 57 -7.51 -15.64 16.50
CA THR A 57 -7.14 -16.13 15.16
C THR A 57 -7.04 -15.04 14.09
N HIS A 58 -7.90 -14.02 14.14
CA HIS A 58 -7.86 -12.91 13.18
C HIS A 58 -6.78 -11.89 13.54
N TYR A 59 -6.65 -11.57 14.82
CA TYR A 59 -5.70 -10.59 15.32
C TYR A 59 -4.26 -11.10 15.22
N GLU A 60 -3.99 -12.36 15.55
CA GLU A 60 -2.70 -13.04 15.36
C GLU A 60 -2.31 -13.09 13.88
N ARG A 61 -3.24 -13.44 12.99
CA ARG A 61 -2.97 -13.41 11.55
C ARG A 61 -2.61 -12.01 11.07
N MET A 62 -3.38 -10.99 11.48
CA MET A 62 -3.10 -9.61 11.12
C MET A 62 -1.76 -9.11 11.69
N GLN A 63 -1.40 -9.51 12.91
CA GLN A 63 -0.09 -9.18 13.50
C GLN A 63 1.06 -9.89 12.77
N SER A 64 0.86 -11.14 12.36
CA SER A 64 1.83 -11.90 11.57
C SER A 64 2.07 -11.24 10.20
N GLU A 65 1.00 -10.88 9.50
CA GLU A 65 1.06 -10.13 8.23
C GLU A 65 1.77 -8.79 8.39
N LEU A 66 1.44 -8.02 9.44
CA LEU A 66 2.10 -6.75 9.72
C LEU A 66 3.60 -6.93 9.97
N SER A 67 3.98 -7.97 10.71
CA SER A 67 5.38 -8.28 11.00
C SER A 67 6.14 -8.65 9.72
N SER A 68 5.55 -9.50 8.88
CA SER A 68 6.13 -9.88 7.59
C SER A 68 6.32 -8.68 6.66
N LEU A 69 5.32 -7.79 6.57
CA LEU A 69 5.41 -6.55 5.79
C LEU A 69 6.50 -5.60 6.31
N LYS A 70 6.64 -5.48 7.63
CA LYS A 70 7.71 -4.67 8.24
C LYS A 70 9.08 -5.23 7.91
N GLU A 71 9.25 -6.55 8.00
CA GLU A 71 10.51 -7.21 7.65
C GLU A 71 10.88 -6.98 6.18
N GLU A 72 9.93 -7.16 5.27
CA GLU A 72 10.14 -6.92 3.84
C GLU A 72 10.47 -5.45 3.55
N ASN A 73 9.78 -4.51 4.20
CA ASN A 73 10.08 -3.08 4.05
C ASN A 73 11.50 -2.75 4.54
N ASN A 74 11.90 -3.27 5.70
CA ASN A 74 13.25 -3.10 6.22
C ASN A 74 14.29 -3.68 5.26
N ARG A 75 14.02 -4.84 4.67
CA ARG A 75 14.89 -5.49 3.66
C ARG A 75 15.03 -4.61 2.42
N LEU A 76 13.93 -4.08 1.88
CA LEU A 76 13.93 -3.20 0.71
C LEU A 76 14.66 -1.88 0.98
N GLN A 77 14.45 -1.27 2.15
CA GLN A 77 15.17 -0.06 2.55
C GLN A 77 16.67 -0.29 2.66
N LYS A 78 17.09 -1.43 3.23
CA LYS A 78 18.50 -1.81 3.28
C LYS A 78 19.08 -1.98 1.88
N LEU A 79 18.35 -2.64 0.97
CA LEU A 79 18.78 -2.77 -0.42
C LEU A 79 18.95 -1.40 -1.09
N ILE A 80 18.03 -0.46 -0.87
CA ILE A 80 18.15 0.90 -1.41
C ILE A 80 19.42 1.57 -0.89
N ARG A 81 19.66 1.54 0.43
CA ARG A 81 20.88 2.10 1.04
C ARG A 81 22.16 1.50 0.44
N GLN A 82 22.20 0.18 0.29
CA GLN A 82 23.31 -0.51 -0.37
C GLN A 82 23.51 -0.07 -1.82
N LYS A 83 22.42 0.12 -2.57
CA LYS A 83 22.46 0.62 -3.95
C LYS A 83 22.92 2.08 -4.03
N MET A 84 22.77 2.83 -2.94
CA MET A 84 23.30 4.19 -2.76
C MET A 84 24.75 4.22 -2.23
N GLY A 85 25.35 3.06 -1.95
CA GLY A 85 26.73 2.95 -1.44
C GLY A 85 26.85 2.98 0.08
N GLU A 86 25.75 2.85 0.81
CA GLU A 86 25.71 2.82 2.29
C GLU A 86 25.64 1.37 2.82
N GLU A 87 26.03 1.14 4.08
CA GLU A 87 25.87 -0.17 4.76
C GLU A 87 26.44 -1.38 3.98
N LEU A 88 27.57 -1.20 3.28
CA LEU A 88 28.20 -2.21 2.42
C LEU A 88 29.01 -3.27 3.18
N ASN A 89 29.36 -3.01 4.44
CA ASN A 89 30.26 -3.87 5.24
C ASN A 89 29.71 -5.29 5.47
N GLU A 90 28.40 -5.48 5.35
CA GLU A 90 27.73 -6.75 5.55
C GLU A 90 27.60 -7.60 4.27
N LEU A 91 27.99 -7.04 3.11
CA LEU A 91 27.95 -7.74 1.84
C LEU A 91 29.21 -8.59 1.64
N ARG A 92 29.04 -9.79 1.11
CA ARG A 92 30.18 -10.61 0.71
C ARG A 92 30.78 -10.03 -0.56
N TRP A 93 32.05 -10.34 -0.81
CA TRP A 93 32.75 -9.91 -2.03
C TRP A 93 31.97 -10.17 -3.33
N LYS A 94 31.36 -11.35 -3.48
CA LYS A 94 30.54 -11.68 -4.65
C LYS A 94 29.35 -10.72 -4.78
N ASP A 95 28.65 -10.48 -3.69
CA ASP A 95 27.47 -9.61 -3.66
C ASP A 95 27.87 -8.14 -3.97
N LEU A 96 29.04 -7.69 -3.50
CA LEU A 96 29.59 -6.36 -3.84
C LEU A 96 29.95 -6.23 -5.33
N ARG A 97 30.58 -7.26 -5.90
CA ARG A 97 30.92 -7.29 -7.33
C ARG A 97 29.67 -7.26 -8.21
N ASP A 98 28.66 -8.06 -7.85
CA ASP A 98 27.39 -8.08 -8.56
C ASP A 98 26.67 -6.74 -8.43
N LEU A 99 26.73 -6.10 -7.25
CA LEU A 99 26.20 -4.76 -7.03
C LEU A 99 26.86 -3.72 -7.94
N GLU A 100 28.19 -3.70 -8.02
CA GLU A 100 28.96 -2.81 -8.88
C GLU A 100 28.61 -2.98 -10.36
N GLN A 101 28.63 -4.22 -10.87
CA GLN A 101 28.32 -4.52 -12.26
C GLN A 101 26.89 -4.09 -12.63
N ASN A 102 25.93 -4.36 -11.75
CA ASN A 102 24.55 -3.93 -11.94
C ASN A 102 24.42 -2.40 -11.99
N LEU A 103 25.08 -1.68 -11.07
CA LEU A 103 25.05 -0.21 -11.04
C LEU A 103 25.66 0.38 -12.31
N GLU A 104 26.79 -0.16 -12.77
CA GLU A 104 27.43 0.26 -14.01
C GLU A 104 26.51 0.05 -15.22
N GLU A 105 25.87 -1.12 -15.31
CA GLU A 105 24.92 -1.43 -16.38
C GLU A 105 23.71 -0.48 -16.36
N TRP A 106 23.12 -0.24 -15.19
CA TRP A 106 21.95 0.63 -15.07
C TRP A 106 22.28 2.09 -15.42
N VAL A 107 23.43 2.59 -14.96
CA VAL A 107 23.92 3.94 -15.32
C VAL A 107 24.13 4.04 -16.83
N LYS A 108 24.73 3.02 -17.46
CA LYS A 108 24.89 2.96 -18.92
C LYS A 108 23.54 3.01 -19.62
N ARG A 109 22.57 2.18 -19.23
CA ARG A 109 21.20 2.18 -19.80
C ARG A 109 20.52 3.54 -19.69
N ILE A 110 20.62 4.20 -18.52
CA ILE A 110 20.06 5.55 -18.32
C ILE A 110 20.72 6.57 -19.23
N ARG A 111 22.06 6.54 -19.33
CA ARG A 111 22.83 7.43 -20.19
C ARG A 111 22.49 7.25 -21.66
N ASP A 112 22.41 6.00 -22.13
CA ASP A 112 22.05 5.67 -23.51
C ASP A 112 20.66 6.21 -23.84
N LYS A 113 19.69 6.02 -22.94
CA LYS A 113 18.34 6.55 -23.13
C LYS A 113 18.31 8.08 -23.16
N LYS A 114 19.06 8.74 -22.28
CA LYS A 114 19.19 10.20 -22.26
C LYS A 114 19.81 10.74 -23.55
N ASN A 115 20.87 10.09 -24.03
CA ASN A 115 21.54 10.46 -25.27
C ASN A 115 20.63 10.30 -26.47
N GLN A 116 19.90 9.17 -26.58
CA GLN A 116 18.91 8.97 -27.64
C GLN A 116 17.86 10.09 -27.67
N LEU A 117 17.34 10.48 -26.50
CA LEU A 117 16.37 11.58 -26.42
C LEU A 117 16.97 12.92 -26.86
N LEU A 118 18.19 13.23 -26.42
CA LEU A 118 18.88 14.46 -26.82
C LEU A 118 19.16 14.49 -28.33
N THR A 119 19.67 13.40 -28.90
CA THR A 119 19.90 13.28 -30.35
C THR A 119 18.61 13.51 -31.13
N ASN A 120 17.50 12.88 -30.73
CA ASN A 120 16.21 13.06 -31.38
C ASN A 120 15.72 14.53 -31.32
N GLN A 121 15.92 15.20 -30.18
CA GLN A 121 15.59 16.62 -30.05
C GLN A 121 16.47 17.51 -30.94
N THR A 122 17.79 17.28 -30.93
CA THR A 122 18.73 18.02 -31.78
C THR A 122 18.39 17.86 -33.26
N ASP A 123 18.09 16.64 -33.72
CA ASP A 123 17.74 16.39 -35.12
C ASP A 123 16.42 17.05 -35.51
N THR A 124 15.44 17.06 -34.61
CA THR A 124 14.17 17.76 -34.82
C THR A 124 14.39 19.26 -34.96
N CYS A 125 15.18 19.87 -34.08
CA CYS A 125 15.53 21.29 -34.18
C CYS A 125 16.31 21.60 -35.46
N ARG A 126 17.30 20.77 -35.83
CA ARG A 126 18.08 20.95 -37.06
C ARG A 126 17.19 20.92 -38.30
N LYS A 127 16.27 19.96 -38.40
CA LYS A 127 15.29 19.90 -39.51
C LYS A 127 14.43 21.16 -39.59
N ARG A 128 14.02 21.71 -38.43
CA ARG A 128 13.23 22.94 -38.37
C ARG A 128 14.01 24.16 -38.82
N ILE A 129 15.29 24.28 -38.42
CA ILE A 129 16.20 25.33 -38.88
C ILE A 129 16.35 25.27 -40.39
N ASN A 130 16.73 24.11 -40.94
CA ASN A 130 16.93 23.95 -42.38
C ASN A 130 15.66 24.30 -43.20
N LYS A 131 14.48 23.94 -42.67
CA LYS A 131 13.20 24.29 -43.30
C LYS A 131 12.99 25.81 -43.34
N LEU A 132 13.19 26.49 -42.21
CA LEU A 132 13.04 27.95 -42.12
C LEU A 132 14.07 28.70 -42.97
N GLU A 133 15.30 28.21 -43.06
CA GLU A 133 16.33 28.78 -43.93
C GLU A 133 15.95 28.67 -45.41
N ALA A 134 15.42 27.51 -45.83
CA ALA A 134 14.94 27.31 -47.20
C ALA A 134 13.75 28.23 -47.55
N GLU A 135 12.78 28.37 -46.62
CA GLU A 135 11.65 29.29 -46.77
C GLU A 135 12.13 30.75 -46.87
N ASN A 136 13.06 31.18 -45.99
CA ASN A 136 13.63 32.53 -46.03
C ASN A 136 14.38 32.82 -47.33
N ASN A 137 15.18 31.88 -47.84
CA ASN A 137 15.88 32.04 -49.10
C ASN A 137 14.90 32.17 -50.28
N THR A 138 13.81 31.40 -50.25
CA THR A 138 12.76 31.49 -51.27
C THR A 138 12.10 32.86 -51.27
N ILE A 139 11.76 33.39 -50.09
CA ILE A 139 11.17 34.72 -49.95
C ILE A 139 12.13 35.81 -50.46
N ARG A 140 13.43 35.72 -50.13
CA ARG A 140 14.43 36.69 -50.62
C ARG A 140 14.49 36.73 -52.15
N LEU A 141 14.49 35.58 -52.80
CA LEU A 141 14.48 35.48 -54.28
C LEU A 141 13.19 36.01 -54.93
N GLN A 142 12.06 36.03 -54.20
CA GLN A 142 10.81 36.60 -54.70
C GLN A 142 10.72 38.12 -54.53
N MET A 143 11.59 38.71 -53.70
CA MET A 143 11.65 40.15 -53.46
C MET A 143 12.69 40.86 -54.34
N GLU A 144 13.57 40.11 -55.00
CA GLU A 144 14.51 40.57 -56.04
C GLU A 144 13.83 40.56 -57.43
#